data_AF-J9G4A6-F1
#
_entry.id   AF-J9G4A6-F1
#
_cell.length_a   1.000
_cell.length_b   1.000
_cell.length_c   1.000
_cell.angle_alpha   90.00
_cell.angle_beta   90.00
_cell.angle_gamma   90.00
#
_symmetry.space_group_name_H-M   'P 1'
#
loop_
_entity.id
_entity.type
_entity.pdbx_description
1 polymer ?
#
loop_
_entity_poly.entity_id
_entity_poly.type
_entity_poly.pdbx_seq_one_letter_code
_entity_poly.pdbx_strand_id
1 'polypeptide(L)'
;MMLPGKPMTLGNVYKNFRRYLEQAGISHTGKGPRIHDFRHTYCVNLLRKWADEGKDLIAYLPYMRTMLGHESFDETAYYLKLTAERFPYIKERMKESFPDLIKEAES
;
A
#
# COMPACT_ATOMS: atom_id res chain seq x y z
N MET A 1 -4.67 26.86 -1.49
CA MET A 1 -5.97 27.53 -1.66
C MET A 1 -6.82 26.67 -2.59
N MET A 2 -8.01 26.26 -2.18
CA MET A 2 -8.97 25.60 -3.08
C MET A 2 -9.69 26.69 -3.87
N LEU A 3 -9.71 26.59 -5.19
CA LEU A 3 -10.48 27.48 -6.05
C LEU A 3 -11.70 26.70 -6.54
N PRO A 4 -12.94 27.13 -6.27
CA PRO A 4 -14.14 26.47 -6.74
C PRO A 4 -14.09 26.25 -8.27
N GLY A 5 -14.42 25.04 -8.72
CA GLY A 5 -14.45 24.69 -10.14
C GLY A 5 -13.10 24.43 -10.80
N LYS A 6 -11.96 24.53 -10.07
CA LYS A 6 -10.64 24.16 -10.59
C LYS A 6 -10.08 22.93 -9.87
N PRO A 7 -9.60 21.90 -10.60
CA PRO A 7 -8.90 20.77 -9.98
C PRO A 7 -7.70 21.25 -9.14
N MET A 8 -7.50 20.63 -7.99
CA MET A 8 -6.29 20.88 -7.22
C MET A 8 -5.07 20.33 -7.96
N THR A 9 -4.02 21.14 -8.05
CA THR A 9 -2.72 20.66 -8.54
C THR A 9 -2.06 19.76 -7.51
N LEU A 10 -1.20 18.85 -7.96
CA LEU A 10 -0.39 17.99 -7.07
C LEU A 10 0.42 18.81 -6.05
N GLY A 11 0.96 19.96 -6.47
CA GLY A 11 1.67 20.89 -5.59
C GLY A 11 0.78 21.46 -4.47
N ASN A 12 -0.48 21.78 -4.76
CA ASN A 12 -1.43 22.25 -3.73
C ASN A 12 -1.79 21.13 -2.76
N VAL A 13 -2.00 19.92 -3.27
CA VAL A 13 -2.28 18.73 -2.44
C VAL A 13 -1.11 18.46 -1.48
N TYR A 14 0.13 18.48 -1.97
CA TYR A 14 1.34 18.34 -1.15
C TYR A 14 1.48 19.45 -0.08
N LYS A 15 1.31 20.72 -0.46
CA LYS A 15 1.39 21.84 0.48
C LYS A 15 0.32 21.76 1.57
N ASN A 16 -0.92 21.42 1.21
CA ASN A 16 -1.99 21.23 2.19
C ASN A 16 -1.68 20.09 3.15
N PHE A 17 -1.14 18.97 2.65
CA PHE A 17 -0.75 17.85 3.49
C PHE A 17 0.37 18.21 4.48
N ARG A 18 1.40 18.94 4.04
CA ARG A 18 2.46 19.46 4.91
C ARG A 18 1.89 20.32 6.05
N ARG A 19 0.94 21.20 5.73
CA ARG A 19 0.24 22.01 6.72
C ARG A 19 -0.54 21.16 7.73
N TYR A 20 -1.19 20.08 7.29
CA TYR A 20 -1.91 19.19 8.20
C TYR A 20 -0.96 18.38 9.09
N LEU A 21 0.19 17.94 8.60
CA LEU A 21 1.22 17.29 9.42
C LEU A 21 1.73 18.23 10.52
N GLU A 22 2.01 19.49 10.17
CA GLU A 22 2.42 20.52 11.13
C GLU A 22 1.36 20.75 12.21
N GLN A 23 0.08 20.89 11.82
CA GLN A 23 -1.04 21.04 12.77
C GLN A 23 -1.22 19.81 13.68
N ALA A 24 -0.89 18.62 13.19
CA ALA A 24 -0.92 17.38 13.96
C ALA A 24 0.34 17.16 14.82
N GLY A 25 1.32 18.08 14.79
CA GLY A 25 2.59 17.93 15.51
C GLY A 25 3.50 16.84 14.93
N ILE A 26 3.30 16.45 13.67
CA ILE A 26 4.07 15.40 13.00
C ILE A 26 5.20 16.04 12.19
N SER A 27 6.45 15.73 12.57
CA SER A 27 7.62 16.21 11.83
C SER A 27 7.70 15.61 10.43
N HIS A 28 8.07 16.44 9.45
CA HIS A 28 8.32 16.04 8.07
C HIS A 28 9.77 16.37 7.66
N THR A 29 10.75 15.97 8.48
CA THR A 29 12.18 16.08 8.17
C THR A 29 12.72 14.77 7.56
N GLY A 30 13.66 14.86 6.62
CA GLY A 30 14.23 13.68 5.96
C GLY A 30 13.20 12.88 5.14
N LYS A 31 13.04 11.58 5.41
CA LYS A 31 12.02 10.71 4.81
C LYS A 31 10.68 10.83 5.52
N GLY A 32 10.14 12.05 5.61
CA GLY A 32 8.89 12.34 6.30
C GLY A 32 7.66 11.71 5.63
N PRO A 33 6.50 11.67 6.31
CA PRO A 33 5.27 11.07 5.79
C PRO A 33 4.84 11.71 4.46
N ARG A 34 4.44 10.91 3.48
CA ARG A 34 4.00 11.32 2.14
C ARG A 34 2.51 11.00 1.97
N ILE A 35 1.84 11.71 1.07
CA ILE A 35 0.43 11.44 0.76
C ILE A 35 0.23 10.01 0.25
N HIS A 36 1.16 9.52 -0.56
CA HIS A 36 1.13 8.13 -1.05
C HIS A 36 1.24 7.10 0.07
N ASP A 37 1.76 7.46 1.25
CA ASP A 37 1.88 6.51 2.35
C ASP A 37 0.52 6.07 2.88
N PHE A 38 -0.55 6.88 2.71
CA PHE A 38 -1.91 6.43 3.00
C PHE A 38 -2.33 5.23 2.13
N ARG A 39 -1.97 5.27 0.84
CA ARG A 39 -2.22 4.15 -0.09
C ARG A 39 -1.42 2.92 0.34
N HIS A 40 -0.15 3.09 0.70
CA HIS A 40 0.65 1.99 1.24
C HIS A 40 0.03 1.38 2.50
N THR A 41 -0.37 2.21 3.47
CA THR A 41 -1.02 1.74 4.70
C THR A 41 -2.32 1.00 4.41
N TYR A 42 -3.15 1.52 3.50
CA TYR A 42 -4.38 0.84 3.06
C TYR A 42 -4.09 -0.54 2.50
N CYS A 43 -3.16 -0.64 1.55
CA CYS A 43 -2.79 -1.90 0.89
C CYS A 43 -2.31 -2.96 1.88
N VAL A 44 -1.38 -2.58 2.77
CA VAL A 44 -0.80 -3.48 3.77
C VAL A 44 -1.88 -3.96 4.76
N ASN A 45 -2.75 -3.06 5.23
CA ASN A 45 -3.83 -3.43 6.16
C ASN A 45 -4.88 -4.31 5.50
N LEU A 46 -5.19 -4.10 4.21
CA LEU A 46 -6.14 -4.93 3.47
C LEU A 46 -5.61 -6.35 3.29
N LEU A 47 -4.34 -6.47 2.87
CA LEU A 47 -3.67 -7.77 2.72
C LEU A 47 -3.56 -8.50 4.05
N ARG A 48 -3.20 -7.79 5.13
CA ARG A 48 -3.19 -8.35 6.49
C ARG A 48 -4.58 -8.87 6.89
N LYS A 49 -5.63 -8.07 6.69
CA LYS A 49 -7.00 -8.45 7.02
C LYS A 49 -7.41 -9.72 6.27
N TRP A 50 -7.17 -9.78 4.96
CA TRP A 50 -7.50 -10.97 4.17
C TRP A 50 -6.67 -12.19 4.57
N ALA A 51 -5.39 -11.97 4.90
CA ALA A 51 -4.56 -13.02 5.44
C ALA A 51 -5.17 -13.55 6.73
N ASP A 52 -5.53 -12.69 7.69
CA ASP A 52 -6.14 -13.07 8.98
C ASP A 52 -7.48 -13.83 8.78
N GLU A 53 -8.29 -13.39 7.81
CA GLU A 53 -9.55 -14.05 7.39
C GLU A 53 -9.35 -15.40 6.68
N GLY A 54 -8.11 -15.79 6.36
CA GLY A 54 -7.80 -17.04 5.66
C GLY A 54 -8.16 -17.03 4.17
N LYS A 55 -8.25 -15.83 3.56
CA LYS A 55 -8.50 -15.70 2.13
C LYS A 55 -7.25 -16.01 1.32
N ASP A 56 -7.47 -16.59 0.14
CA ASP A 56 -6.42 -16.72 -0.87
C ASP A 56 -6.05 -15.32 -1.41
N LEU A 57 -4.89 -14.82 -1.01
CA LEU A 57 -4.42 -13.48 -1.36
C LEU A 57 -4.20 -13.31 -2.87
N ILE A 58 -3.90 -14.39 -3.61
CA ILE A 58 -3.69 -14.34 -5.06
C ILE A 58 -5.01 -14.24 -5.78
N ALA A 59 -6.00 -15.04 -5.38
CA ALA A 59 -7.37 -14.91 -5.89
C ALA A 59 -7.98 -13.53 -5.59
N TYR A 60 -7.54 -12.88 -4.50
CA TYR A 60 -8.02 -11.56 -4.09
C TYR A 60 -7.22 -10.39 -4.67
N LEU A 61 -6.01 -10.64 -5.20
CA LEU A 61 -5.15 -9.59 -5.78
C LEU A 61 -5.82 -8.82 -6.95
N PRO A 62 -6.59 -9.47 -7.85
CA PRO A 62 -7.35 -8.75 -8.88
C PRO A 62 -8.34 -7.74 -8.32
N TYR A 63 -8.99 -8.03 -7.20
CA TYR A 63 -9.90 -7.07 -6.55
C TYR A 63 -9.13 -5.87 -6.01
N MET A 64 -7.98 -6.11 -5.39
CA MET A 64 -7.09 -5.05 -4.92
C MET A 64 -6.59 -4.18 -6.07
N ARG A 65 -6.22 -4.79 -7.21
CA ARG A 65 -5.83 -4.05 -8.43
C ARG A 65 -6.95 -3.11 -8.88
N THR A 66 -8.19 -3.58 -8.93
CA THR A 66 -9.35 -2.74 -9.28
C THR A 66 -9.57 -1.60 -8.28
N MET A 67 -9.47 -1.87 -6.97
CA MET A 67 -9.61 -0.84 -5.92
C MET A 67 -8.52 0.24 -6.02
N LEU A 68 -7.33 -0.14 -6.43
CA LEU A 68 -6.22 0.78 -6.63
C LEU A 68 -6.31 1.50 -7.98
N GLY A 69 -7.04 0.96 -8.96
CA GLY A 69 -7.02 1.47 -10.33
C GLY A 69 -5.66 1.24 -10.99
N HIS A 70 -4.98 0.14 -10.64
CA HIS A 70 -3.69 -0.23 -11.23
C HIS A 70 -3.87 -0.87 -12.60
N GLU A 71 -3.06 -0.44 -13.57
CA GLU A 71 -3.08 -0.98 -14.92
C GLU A 71 -2.38 -2.35 -14.98
N SER A 72 -1.33 -2.54 -14.17
CA SER A 72 -0.54 -3.78 -14.16
C SER A 72 -0.70 -4.59 -12.86
N PHE A 73 -0.39 -5.88 -12.97
CA PHE A 73 -0.37 -6.80 -11.82
C PHE A 73 0.84 -6.52 -10.91
N ASP A 74 1.98 -6.16 -11.48
CA ASP A 74 3.25 -5.95 -10.77
C ASP A 74 3.15 -4.81 -9.74
N GLU A 75 2.48 -3.71 -10.09
CA GLU A 75 2.23 -2.60 -9.16
C GLU A 75 1.42 -3.03 -7.92
N THR A 76 0.57 -4.03 -8.08
CA THR A 76 -0.26 -4.57 -7.00
C THR A 76 0.51 -5.63 -6.21
N ALA A 77 1.24 -6.52 -6.90
CA ALA A 77 2.09 -7.56 -6.31
C ALA A 77 3.21 -6.98 -5.43
N TYR A 78 3.68 -5.77 -5.72
CA TYR A 78 4.60 -5.03 -4.86
C TYR A 78 4.13 -4.97 -3.39
N TYR A 79 2.83 -4.73 -3.15
CA TYR A 79 2.29 -4.65 -1.79
C TYR A 79 2.23 -6.01 -1.09
N LEU A 80 2.09 -7.08 -1.86
CA LEU A 80 2.12 -8.45 -1.33
C LEU A 80 3.51 -8.76 -0.76
N LYS A 81 4.56 -8.48 -1.53
CA LYS A 81 5.95 -8.62 -1.08
C LYS A 81 6.25 -7.76 0.15
N LEU A 82 5.88 -6.48 0.10
CA LEU A 82 6.09 -5.54 1.22
C LEU A 82 5.38 -6.00 2.50
N THR A 83 4.17 -6.54 2.37
CA THR A 83 3.39 -7.05 3.51
C THR A 83 4.02 -8.30 4.09
N ALA A 84 4.48 -9.24 3.26
CA ALA A 84 5.16 -10.46 3.70
C ALA A 84 6.51 -10.17 4.40
N GLU A 85 7.28 -9.20 3.92
CA GLU A 85 8.52 -8.75 4.59
C GLU A 85 8.25 -8.19 6.00
N ARG A 86 7.10 -7.54 6.20
CA ARG A 86 6.73 -6.93 7.48
C ARG A 86 5.99 -7.87 8.43
N PHE A 87 5.30 -8.87 7.90
CA PHE A 87 4.50 -9.83 8.65
C PHE A 87 4.84 -11.26 8.20
N PRO A 88 5.85 -11.89 8.83
CA PRO A 88 6.35 -13.19 8.38
C PRO A 88 5.30 -14.30 8.32
N TYR A 89 4.26 -14.27 9.18
CA TYR A 89 3.17 -15.26 9.13
C TYR A 89 2.34 -15.17 7.85
N ILE A 90 2.29 -14.00 7.20
CA ILE A 90 1.63 -13.82 5.90
C ILE A 90 2.44 -14.53 4.82
N LYS A 91 3.78 -14.57 4.95
CA LYS A 91 4.67 -15.38 4.09
C LYS A 91 4.28 -16.86 4.16
N GLU A 92 3.99 -17.37 5.36
CA GLU A 92 3.57 -18.77 5.56
C GLU A 92 2.17 -19.04 4.97
N ARG A 93 1.19 -18.16 5.19
CA ARG A 93 -0.14 -18.30 4.53
C ARG A 93 -0.06 -18.21 3.01
N MET A 94 0.86 -17.41 2.49
CA MET A 94 1.14 -17.36 1.06
C MET A 94 1.76 -18.66 0.55
N LYS A 95 2.69 -19.29 1.30
CA LYS A 95 3.25 -20.60 0.94
C LYS A 95 2.20 -21.72 0.98
N GLU A 96 1.29 -21.69 1.96
CA GLU A 96 0.16 -22.62 2.03
C GLU A 96 -0.76 -22.49 0.81
N SER A 97 -1.01 -21.24 0.38
CA SER A 97 -1.82 -20.95 -0.80
C SER A 97 -1.06 -21.23 -2.10
N PHE A 98 0.27 -21.09 -2.10
CA PHE A 98 1.17 -21.33 -3.24
C PHE A 98 2.63 -21.54 -2.78
N PRO A 99 3.15 -22.79 -2.75
CA PRO A 99 4.51 -23.09 -2.29
C PRO A 99 5.61 -22.42 -3.14
N ASP A 100 5.33 -22.19 -4.42
CA ASP A 100 6.31 -21.80 -5.44
C ASP A 100 6.38 -20.29 -5.73
N LEU A 101 5.46 -19.49 -5.20
CA LEU A 101 5.41 -18.04 -5.48
C LEU A 101 6.52 -17.28 -4.74
N ILE A 102 6.99 -17.84 -3.62
CA ILE A 102 8.13 -17.33 -2.87
C ILE A 102 9.32 -18.23 -3.17
N LYS A 103 9.77 -18.24 -4.42
CA LYS A 103 11.18 -18.57 -4.66
C LYS A 103 11.97 -17.43 -4.06
N GLU A 104 12.63 -17.70 -2.94
CA GLU A 104 13.70 -16.83 -2.47
C GLU A 104 14.64 -16.67 -3.66
N ALA A 105 14.78 -15.44 -4.16
CA ALA A 105 15.76 -15.18 -5.18
C ALA A 105 17.11 -15.48 -4.52
N GLU A 106 17.68 -16.64 -4.82
CA GLU A 106 19.05 -16.96 -4.48
C GLU A 106 19.92 -15.88 -5.12
N SER A 107 20.46 -15.04 -4.26
CA SER A 107 21.54 -14.11 -4.57
C SER A 107 22.85 -14.86 -4.75
#